data_AF-R6E755-F1
#
_entry.id   AF-R6E755-F1
#
_cell.length_a   1.000
_cell.length_b   1.000
_cell.length_c   1.000
_cell.angle_alpha   90.00
_cell.angle_beta   90.00
_cell.angle_gamma   90.00
#
_symmetry.space_group_name_H-M   'P 1'
#
loop_
_entity.id
_entity.type
_entity.pdbx_description
1 polymer ?
#
loop_
_entity_poly.entity_id
_entity_poly.type
_entity_poly.pdbx_seq_one_letter_code
_entity_poly.pdbx_strand_id
1 'polypeptide(L)'
;MPANKNALIRYRTIDNCLRNRYRRWTLDDLVQACCDALYDMEGIKKGVCARTVQMDMQIMRSEKLGYNAPIEVYDKIYYRYADPDYSISDMPLSIEDCKLLKKAITLLSENNREKTETIEVLEKVKARLRSILSYV
;
A
#
# COMPACT_ATOMS: atom_id res chain seq x y z
N MET A 1 -16.93 -5.03 -11.58
CA MET A 1 -15.85 -5.44 -10.65
C MET A 1 -15.59 -4.30 -9.67
N PRO A 2 -15.19 -4.57 -8.41
CA PRO A 2 -14.82 -3.51 -7.50
C PRO A 2 -13.54 -2.84 -8.03
N ALA A 3 -13.59 -1.51 -8.25
CA ALA A 3 -12.46 -0.72 -8.75
C ALA A 3 -11.17 -0.86 -7.91
N ASN A 4 -11.30 -1.36 -6.68
CA ASN A 4 -10.23 -1.51 -5.71
C ASN A 4 -9.20 -2.60 -6.08
N LYS A 5 -9.64 -3.75 -6.65
CA LYS A 5 -8.71 -4.85 -6.99
C LYS A 5 -7.70 -4.43 -8.06
N ASN A 6 -8.17 -3.77 -9.10
CA ASN A 6 -7.31 -3.29 -10.19
C ASN A 6 -6.31 -2.24 -9.70
N ALA A 7 -6.69 -1.42 -8.71
CA ALA A 7 -5.79 -0.45 -8.10
C ALA A 7 -4.66 -1.15 -7.33
N LEU A 8 -4.98 -2.18 -6.53
CA LEU A 8 -3.98 -2.96 -5.80
C LEU A 8 -2.96 -3.64 -6.71
N ILE A 9 -3.41 -4.20 -7.85
CA ILE A 9 -2.51 -4.77 -8.86
C ILE A 9 -1.53 -3.70 -9.34
N ARG A 10 -2.03 -2.51 -9.71
CA ARG A 10 -1.17 -1.42 -10.18
C ARG A 10 -0.21 -0.91 -9.10
N TYR A 11 -0.64 -0.81 -7.84
CA TYR A 11 0.25 -0.40 -6.75
C TYR A 11 1.41 -1.37 -6.57
N ARG A 12 1.14 -2.68 -6.57
CA ARG A 12 2.19 -3.72 -6.50
C ARG A 12 3.11 -3.66 -7.72
N THR A 13 2.56 -3.44 -8.90
CA THR A 13 3.37 -3.28 -10.12
C THR A 13 4.28 -2.05 -10.05
N ILE A 14 3.73 -0.89 -9.67
CA ILE A 14 4.52 0.35 -9.50
C ILE A 14 5.60 0.15 -8.45
N ASP A 15 5.30 -0.50 -7.31
CA ASP A 15 6.30 -0.83 -6.29
C ASP A 15 7.46 -1.64 -6.86
N ASN A 16 7.17 -2.74 -7.57
CA ASN A 16 8.20 -3.56 -8.21
C ASN A 16 9.04 -2.77 -9.22
N CYS A 17 8.40 -1.89 -10.00
CA CYS A 17 9.11 -1.01 -10.94
C CYS A 17 10.05 -0.07 -10.18
N LEU A 18 9.55 0.70 -9.22
CA LEU A 18 10.31 1.75 -8.56
C LEU A 18 11.43 1.25 -7.64
N ARG A 19 11.35 -0.02 -7.17
CA ARG A 19 12.44 -0.71 -6.47
C ARG A 19 13.55 -1.17 -7.41
N ASN A 20 13.23 -1.45 -8.68
CA ASN A 20 14.23 -1.89 -9.66
C ASN A 20 15.07 -0.69 -10.17
N ARG A 21 16.17 -0.40 -9.47
CA ARG A 21 17.12 0.66 -9.82
C ARG A 21 18.05 0.33 -11.01
N TYR A 22 18.07 -0.91 -11.49
CA TYR A 22 18.83 -1.30 -12.68
C TYR A 22 18.19 -0.81 -13.98
N ARG A 23 16.92 -0.38 -13.92
CA ARG A 23 16.18 0.23 -15.04
C ARG A 23 15.74 1.65 -14.67
N ARG A 24 15.72 2.54 -15.66
CA ARG A 24 15.09 3.85 -15.54
C ARG A 24 13.63 3.75 -15.96
N TRP A 25 12.71 4.28 -15.14
CA TRP A 25 11.28 4.18 -15.38
C TRP A 25 10.71 5.54 -15.75
N THR A 26 10.28 5.70 -16.99
CA THR A 26 9.43 6.83 -17.40
C THR A 26 7.98 6.57 -16.99
N LEU A 27 7.14 7.60 -17.08
CA LEU A 27 5.70 7.43 -16.87
C LEU A 27 5.10 6.42 -17.85
N ASP A 28 5.53 6.42 -19.11
CA ASP A 28 5.04 5.50 -20.13
C ASP A 28 5.46 4.06 -19.84
N ASP A 29 6.67 3.84 -19.32
CA ASP A 29 7.11 2.51 -18.87
C ASP A 29 6.21 1.98 -17.74
N LEU A 30 5.85 2.84 -16.77
CA LEU A 30 4.97 2.47 -15.67
C LEU A 30 3.54 2.17 -16.15
N VAL A 31 3.05 2.94 -17.13
CA VAL A 31 1.76 2.68 -17.80
C VAL A 31 1.78 1.32 -18.47
N GLN A 32 2.81 1.03 -19.28
CA GLN A 32 2.91 -0.25 -19.96
C GLN A 32 2.97 -1.42 -18.97
N ALA A 33 3.82 -1.32 -17.94
CA ALA A 33 3.91 -2.35 -16.91
C ALA A 33 2.57 -2.60 -16.19
N CYS A 34 1.82 -1.54 -15.90
CA CYS A 34 0.49 -1.66 -15.31
C CYS A 34 -0.53 -2.30 -16.26
N CYS A 35 -0.49 -1.96 -17.55
CA CYS A 35 -1.34 -2.56 -18.57
C CYS A 35 -1.06 -4.06 -18.71
N ASP A 36 0.21 -4.44 -18.78
CA ASP A 36 0.64 -5.84 -18.88
C ASP A 36 0.18 -6.62 -17.65
N ALA A 37 0.43 -6.11 -16.45
CA ALA A 37 -0.01 -6.78 -15.21
C ALA A 37 -1.54 -6.94 -15.11
N LEU A 38 -2.31 -5.94 -15.55
CA LEU A 38 -3.77 -6.04 -15.58
C LEU A 38 -4.28 -7.04 -16.63
N TYR A 39 -3.59 -7.15 -17.76
CA TYR A 39 -3.90 -8.16 -18.77
C TYR A 39 -3.57 -9.57 -18.26
N ASP A 40 -2.39 -9.77 -17.69
CA ASP A 40 -1.93 -11.08 -17.22
C ASP A 40 -2.76 -11.60 -16.05
N MET A 41 -3.12 -10.73 -15.09
CA MET A 41 -3.83 -11.14 -13.88
C MET A 41 -5.36 -11.22 -14.07
N GLU A 42 -5.95 -10.30 -14.86
CA GLU A 42 -7.40 -10.15 -14.95
C GLU A 42 -7.95 -10.17 -16.39
N GLY A 43 -7.09 -10.36 -17.41
CA GLY A 43 -7.50 -10.36 -18.82
C GLY A 43 -7.92 -8.98 -19.35
N ILE A 44 -7.58 -7.89 -18.66
CA ILE A 44 -8.06 -6.54 -19.00
C ILE A 44 -7.28 -5.97 -20.18
N LYS A 45 -7.85 -6.07 -21.39
CA LYS A 45 -7.25 -5.57 -22.63
C LYS A 45 -7.21 -4.05 -22.78
N LYS A 46 -8.12 -3.33 -22.11
CA LYS A 46 -8.21 -1.86 -22.22
C LYS A 46 -7.02 -1.15 -21.58
N GLY A 47 -6.35 -1.80 -20.61
CA GLY A 47 -5.26 -1.20 -19.86
C GLY A 47 -5.66 0.05 -19.07
N VAL A 48 -4.68 0.90 -18.82
CA VAL A 48 -4.82 2.19 -18.12
C VAL A 48 -4.05 3.28 -18.86
N CYS A 49 -4.41 4.53 -18.60
CA CYS A 49 -3.72 5.69 -19.18
C CYS A 49 -2.75 6.33 -18.18
N ALA A 50 -1.89 7.22 -18.68
CA ALA A 50 -0.94 8.00 -17.89
C ALA A 50 -1.58 8.70 -16.69
N ARG A 51 -2.77 9.29 -16.86
CA ARG A 51 -3.50 9.96 -15.78
C ARG A 51 -3.84 9.02 -14.63
N THR A 52 -4.20 7.77 -14.92
CA THR A 52 -4.51 6.76 -13.89
C THR A 52 -3.27 6.44 -13.08
N VAL A 53 -2.14 6.14 -13.74
CA VAL A 53 -0.88 5.81 -13.07
C VAL A 53 -0.34 6.99 -12.26
N GLN A 54 -0.49 8.22 -12.77
CA GLN A 54 -0.15 9.43 -12.00
C GLN A 54 -1.00 9.55 -10.74
N MET A 55 -2.33 9.35 -10.82
CA MET A 55 -3.20 9.37 -9.65
C MET A 55 -2.84 8.26 -8.66
N ASP A 56 -2.47 7.07 -9.15
CA ASP A 56 -2.01 5.97 -8.30
C ASP A 56 -0.74 6.33 -7.54
N MET A 57 0.27 6.91 -8.21
CA MET A 57 1.48 7.38 -7.54
C MET A 57 1.20 8.49 -6.51
N GLN A 58 0.24 9.38 -6.79
CA GLN A 58 -0.18 10.41 -5.82
C GLN A 58 -0.86 9.78 -4.59
N ILE A 59 -1.67 8.74 -4.79
CA ILE A 59 -2.27 7.99 -3.68
C ILE A 59 -1.19 7.24 -2.88
N MET A 60 -0.23 6.59 -3.55
CA MET A 60 0.89 5.90 -2.90
C MET A 60 1.77 6.85 -2.06
N ARG A 61 1.99 8.09 -2.53
CA ARG A 61 2.69 9.14 -1.77
C ARG A 61 1.91 9.62 -0.54
N SER A 62 0.58 9.50 -0.57
CA SER A 62 -0.28 10.06 0.48
C SER A 62 -0.43 9.12 1.69
N GLU A 63 -0.86 9.71 2.81
CA GLU A 63 -1.21 8.96 4.03
C GLU A 63 -2.47 8.09 3.89
N LYS A 64 -3.26 8.24 2.81
CA LYS A 64 -4.58 7.60 2.66
C LYS A 64 -4.55 6.08 2.77
N LEU A 65 -3.49 5.45 2.27
CA LEU A 65 -3.27 4.00 2.36
C LEU A 65 -2.21 3.63 3.40
N GLY A 66 -1.63 4.61 4.09
CA GLY A 66 -0.53 4.42 5.04
C GLY A 66 0.84 4.11 4.40
N TYR A 67 0.93 4.07 3.06
CA TYR A 67 2.18 3.78 2.36
C TYR A 67 3.22 4.87 2.53
N ASN A 68 2.84 6.15 2.35
CA ASN A 68 3.77 7.29 2.38
C ASN A 68 5.00 7.07 1.50
N ALA A 69 4.78 6.52 0.31
CA ALA A 69 5.84 6.07 -0.56
C ALA A 69 6.74 7.23 -1.00
N PRO A 70 8.07 7.15 -0.81
CA PRO A 70 8.99 8.23 -1.11
C PRO A 70 9.31 8.27 -2.62
N ILE A 71 8.29 8.36 -3.47
CA ILE A 71 8.46 8.40 -4.93
C ILE A 71 9.03 9.76 -5.31
N GLU A 72 10.20 9.79 -5.94
CA GLU A 72 10.83 11.00 -6.48
C GLU A 72 10.92 10.96 -8.00
N VAL A 73 11.05 12.14 -8.60
CA VAL A 73 11.37 12.30 -10.02
C VAL A 73 12.80 12.79 -10.14
N TYR A 74 13.63 12.07 -10.88
CA TYR A 74 15.02 12.43 -11.16
C TYR A 74 15.24 12.53 -12.68
N ASP A 75 16.29 13.27 -13.08
CA ASP A 75 16.56 13.65 -14.48
C ASP A 75 15.31 14.13 -15.23
N LYS A 76 14.41 14.82 -14.52
CA LYS A 76 13.13 15.40 -14.97
C LYS A 76 12.04 14.42 -15.40
N ILE A 77 12.37 13.20 -15.81
CA ILE A 77 11.42 12.27 -16.44
C ILE A 77 11.35 10.89 -15.81
N TYR A 78 12.32 10.51 -14.98
CA TYR A 78 12.40 9.16 -14.42
C TYR A 78 11.90 9.11 -12.98
N TYR A 79 11.20 8.03 -12.66
CA TYR A 79 10.65 7.76 -11.34
C TYR A 79 11.46 6.68 -10.64
N ARG A 80 11.61 6.82 -9.32
CA ARG A 80 12.14 5.78 -8.41
C ARG A 80 11.66 6.06 -6.99
N TYR A 81 11.88 5.13 -6.08
CA TYR A 81 11.87 5.48 -4.66
C TYR A 81 13.13 6.26 -4.29
N ALA A 82 13.02 7.26 -3.42
CA ALA A 82 14.16 7.98 -2.86
C ALA A 82 14.93 7.06 -1.91
N ASP A 83 14.21 6.34 -1.05
CA ASP A 83 14.73 5.26 -0.22
C ASP A 83 14.88 3.95 -1.03
N PRO A 84 16.08 3.35 -1.13
CA PRO A 84 16.30 2.09 -1.85
C PRO A 84 15.66 0.88 -1.21
N ASP A 85 15.48 0.91 0.11
CA ASP A 85 15.01 -0.24 0.89
C ASP A 85 13.50 -0.20 1.10
N TYR A 86 12.83 0.85 0.61
CA TYR A 86 11.38 0.99 0.71
C TYR A 86 10.64 0.02 -0.23
N SER A 87 9.61 -0.64 0.31
CA SER A 87 8.53 -1.25 -0.45
C SER A 87 7.18 -0.98 0.22
N ILE A 88 6.12 -0.84 -0.57
CA ILE A 88 4.74 -0.87 -0.04
C ILE A 88 4.39 -2.24 0.58
N SER A 89 5.14 -3.28 0.21
CA SER A 89 4.97 -4.65 0.71
C SER A 89 5.72 -4.89 2.02
N ASP A 90 6.67 -4.01 2.36
CA ASP A 90 7.35 -4.01 3.66
C ASP A 90 6.43 -3.37 4.69
N MET A 91 5.35 -4.09 4.99
CA MET A 91 4.49 -3.71 6.10
C MET A 91 5.28 -3.96 7.40
N PRO A 92 5.36 -2.97 8.31
CA PRO A 92 6.14 -3.10 9.54
C PRO A 92 5.59 -4.15 10.52
N LEU A 93 4.46 -4.80 10.20
CA LEU A 93 3.81 -5.80 11.02
C LEU A 93 3.58 -7.06 10.20
N SER A 94 4.15 -8.17 10.65
CA SER A 94 3.85 -9.49 10.09
C SER A 94 2.40 -9.90 10.42
N ILE A 95 1.88 -10.91 9.71
CA ILE A 95 0.58 -11.51 10.03
C ILE A 95 0.57 -12.05 11.47
N GLU A 96 1.71 -12.52 11.97
CA GLU A 96 1.86 -12.98 13.35
C GLU A 96 1.80 -11.83 14.35
N ASP A 97 2.43 -10.69 14.05
CA ASP A 97 2.34 -9.48 14.88
C ASP A 97 0.91 -8.96 14.96
N CYS A 98 0.18 -9.00 13.84
CA CYS A 98 -1.25 -8.67 13.81
C CYS A 98 -2.09 -9.61 14.69
N LYS A 99 -1.79 -10.91 14.69
CA LYS A 99 -2.47 -11.90 15.56
C LYS A 99 -2.15 -11.66 17.04
N LEU A 100 -0.89 -11.37 17.35
CA LEU A 100 -0.43 -11.05 18.71
C LEU A 100 -1.08 -9.78 19.23
N LEU A 101 -1.13 -8.71 18.43
CA LEU A 101 -1.81 -7.47 18.77
C LEU A 101 -3.30 -7.68 19.01
N LYS A 102 -3.98 -8.46 18.16
CA LYS A 102 -5.38 -8.81 18.37
C LYS A 102 -5.60 -9.55 19.69
N LYS A 103 -4.72 -10.49 20.03
CA LYS A 103 -4.77 -11.23 21.31
C LYS A 103 -4.49 -10.32 22.50
N ALA A 104 -3.51 -9.42 22.41
CA ALA A 104 -3.21 -8.44 23.45
C ALA A 104 -4.39 -7.49 23.71
N ILE A 105 -5.05 -7.01 22.66
CA ILE A 105 -6.27 -6.19 22.76
C ILE A 105 -7.39 -6.94 23.48
N THR A 106 -7.63 -8.21 23.13
CA THR A 106 -8.63 -9.04 23.80
C THR A 106 -8.32 -9.21 25.29
N LEU A 107 -7.09 -9.59 25.64
CA LEU A 107 -6.69 -9.77 27.05
C LEU A 107 -6.79 -8.47 27.86
N LEU A 108 -6.40 -7.34 27.28
CA LEU A 108 -6.51 -6.03 27.94
C LEU A 108 -7.97 -5.61 28.14
N SER A 109 -8.87 -5.97 27.23
CA SER A 109 -10.31 -5.73 27.37
C SER A 109 -10.96 -6.61 28.46
N GLU A 110 -10.46 -7.83 28.64
CA GLU A 110 -10.93 -8.76 29.66
C GLU A 110 -10.46 -8.35 31.07
N ASN A 111 -9.24 -7.80 31.19
CA ASN A 111 -8.63 -7.44 32.47
C ASN A 111 -8.92 -6.01 32.98
N ASN A 112 -9.28 -5.05 32.12
CA ASN A 112 -9.45 -3.64 32.54
C ASN A 112 -10.91 -3.17 32.49
N ARG A 113 -11.77 -3.75 33.33
CA ARG A 113 -13.18 -3.33 33.46
C ARG A 113 -13.37 -1.93 34.07
N GLU A 114 -12.33 -1.29 34.60
CA GLU A 114 -12.48 -0.10 35.47
C GLU A 114 -11.77 1.18 35.00
N LYS A 115 -11.08 1.20 33.85
CA LYS A 115 -10.41 2.44 33.36
C LYS A 115 -10.89 2.82 31.96
N THR A 116 -11.81 3.78 31.90
CA THR A 116 -12.45 4.34 30.70
C THR A 116 -11.43 4.76 29.63
N GLU A 117 -10.29 5.32 30.06
CA GLU A 117 -9.23 5.80 29.18
C GLU A 117 -8.49 4.64 28.46
N THR A 118 -8.36 3.48 29.12
CA THR A 118 -7.73 2.28 28.54
C THR A 118 -8.62 1.67 27.46
N ILE A 119 -9.94 1.68 27.67
CA ILE A 119 -10.94 1.19 26.70
C ILE A 119 -10.92 2.07 25.43
N GLU A 120 -10.81 3.38 25.59
CA GLU A 120 -10.77 4.31 24.44
C GLU A 120 -9.52 4.10 23.57
N VAL A 121 -8.34 3.92 24.20
CA VAL A 121 -7.09 3.62 23.49
C VAL A 121 -7.20 2.27 22.77
N LEU A 122 -7.75 1.25 23.42
CA LEU A 122 -7.98 -0.07 22.82
C LEU A 122 -8.88 -0.03 21.58
N GLU A 123 -9.98 0.70 21.65
CA GLU A 123 -10.88 0.85 20.50
C GLU A 123 -10.22 1.61 19.34
N LYS A 124 -9.41 2.65 19.63
CA LYS A 124 -8.63 3.35 18.60
C LYS A 124 -7.60 2.44 17.92
N VAL A 125 -6.87 1.63 18.69
CA VAL A 125 -5.89 0.67 18.15
C VAL A 125 -6.59 -0.40 17.32
N LYS A 126 -7.70 -0.96 17.81
CA LYS A 126 -8.52 -1.95 17.10
C LYS A 126 -9.09 -1.40 15.79
N ALA A 127 -9.53 -0.14 15.76
CA ALA A 127 -10.00 0.52 14.54
C ALA A 127 -8.86 0.69 13.51
N ARG A 128 -7.67 1.12 13.95
CA ARG A 128 -6.49 1.21 13.09
C ARG A 128 -6.08 -0.15 12.51
N LEU A 129 -6.05 -1.19 13.34
CA LEU A 129 -5.73 -2.55 12.89
C LEU A 129 -6.76 -3.11 11.90
N ARG A 130 -8.05 -2.88 12.14
CA ARG A 130 -9.10 -3.25 11.17
C ARG A 130 -8.94 -2.54 9.84
N SER A 131 -8.58 -1.25 9.86
CA SER A 131 -8.28 -0.50 8.64
C SER A 131 -7.14 -1.16 7.88
N ILE A 132 -6.00 -1.39 8.55
CA ILE A 132 -4.82 -2.04 7.97
C ILE A 132 -5.15 -3.42 7.37
N LEU A 133 -5.93 -4.24 8.08
CA LEU A 133 -6.31 -5.59 7.65
C LEU A 133 -7.38 -5.62 6.53
N SER A 134 -8.09 -4.53 6.27
CA SER A 134 -9.09 -4.45 5.19
C SER A 134 -8.48 -4.25 3.80
N TYR A 135 -7.18 -3.99 3.74
CA TYR A 135 -6.42 -3.79 2.51
C TYR A 135 -5.48 -4.96 2.16
N VAL A 136 -5.55 -6.08 2.92
CA VAL A 136 -4.83 -7.33 2.63
C VAL A 136 -5.75 -8.33 1.91
#